data_AF-A0A514ZZE3-F1
#
_entry.id   AF-A0A514ZZE3-F1
#
_cell.length_a   1.000
_cell.length_b   1.000
_cell.length_c   1.000
_cell.angle_alpha   90.00
_cell.angle_beta   90.00
_cell.angle_gamma   90.00
#
_symmetry.space_group_name_H-M   'P 1'
#
loop_
_entity.id
_entity.type
_entity.pdbx_description
1 polymer ?
#
loop_
_entity_poly.entity_id
_entity_poly.type
_entity_poly.pdbx_seq_one_letter_code
_entity_poly.pdbx_strand_id
1 'polypeptide(L)' 'MESLHLHSIATHTPELKMARATRRKVNGAATAALLIKMAAELLTASPTLRKKANLTLMDLAAADKVRKGLLKKAD' A
#
# COMPACT_ATOMS: atom_id res chain seq x y z
N MET A 1 -5.49 -20.57 -36.82
CA MET A 1 -5.86 -19.22 -36.38
C MET A 1 -6.77 -19.43 -35.19
N GLU A 2 -6.20 -19.47 -33.99
CA GLU A 2 -6.95 -19.83 -32.78
C GLU A 2 -7.57 -18.56 -32.17
N SER A 3 -8.90 -18.53 -32.12
CA SER A 3 -9.70 -17.40 -31.64
C SER A 3 -9.86 -17.43 -30.12
N LEU A 4 -9.67 -16.27 -29.48
CA LEU A 4 -9.86 -16.06 -28.05
C LEU A 4 -11.36 -16.08 -27.71
N HIS A 5 -11.81 -17.11 -27.01
CA HIS A 5 -13.13 -17.13 -26.36
C HIS A 5 -13.13 -16.19 -25.14
N LEU A 6 -13.64 -14.97 -25.36
CA LEU A 6 -14.00 -14.04 -24.31
C LEU A 6 -15.12 -14.63 -23.45
N HIS A 7 -14.76 -15.19 -22.31
CA HIS A 7 -15.73 -15.59 -21.30
C HIS A 7 -16.23 -14.32 -20.61
N SER A 8 -17.40 -13.87 -21.06
CA SER A 8 -18.25 -12.90 -20.41
C SER A 8 -18.48 -13.32 -18.95
N ILE A 9 -17.88 -12.59 -18.00
CA ILE A 9 -18.15 -12.78 -16.57
C ILE A 9 -19.27 -11.82 -16.21
N ALA A 10 -20.49 -12.18 -16.60
CA ALA A 10 -21.71 -11.58 -16.06
C ALA A 10 -22.14 -12.37 -14.81
N THR A 11 -22.13 -11.65 -13.68
CA THR A 11 -23.03 -11.78 -12.51
C THR A 11 -23.15 -13.14 -11.81
N HIS A 12 -22.47 -13.27 -10.67
CA HIS A 12 -23.04 -13.90 -9.48
C HIS A 12 -22.50 -13.21 -8.22
N THR A 13 -23.30 -12.30 -7.68
CA THR A 13 -23.22 -11.83 -6.29
C THR A 13 -23.69 -12.97 -5.39
N PRO A 14 -22.87 -13.52 -4.48
CA PRO A 14 -23.41 -14.14 -3.30
C PRO A 14 -23.53 -13.06 -2.22
N GLU A 15 -24.76 -12.76 -1.80
CA GLU A 15 -25.03 -12.15 -0.50
C GLU A 15 -24.50 -13.09 0.60
N LEU A 16 -23.19 -13.02 0.86
CA LEU A 16 -22.63 -13.55 2.08
C LEU A 16 -22.92 -12.52 3.15
N LYS A 17 -23.89 -12.83 4.03
CA LYS A 17 -24.00 -12.24 5.38
C LYS A 17 -22.58 -11.99 5.87
N MET A 18 -22.19 -10.72 5.99
CA MET A 18 -20.87 -10.34 6.47
C MET A 18 -20.77 -10.78 7.93
N ALA A 19 -20.40 -12.04 8.16
CA ALA A 19 -19.80 -12.47 9.40
C ALA A 19 -18.68 -11.46 9.65
N ARG A 20 -18.80 -10.68 10.73
CA ARG A 20 -17.77 -9.74 11.15
C ARG A 20 -16.47 -10.52 11.17
N ALA A 21 -15.65 -10.32 10.14
CA ALA A 21 -14.34 -10.93 10.07
C ALA A 21 -13.64 -10.49 11.34
N THR A 22 -13.38 -11.43 12.23
CA THR A 22 -12.50 -11.23 13.38
C THR A 22 -11.23 -10.64 12.81
N ARG A 23 -11.07 -9.32 12.90
CA ARG A 23 -9.90 -8.60 12.43
C ARG A 23 -8.72 -9.26 13.12
N ARG A 24 -7.98 -10.10 12.39
CA ARG A 24 -6.67 -10.56 12.85
C ARG A 24 -5.94 -9.27 13.25
N LYS A 25 -5.36 -9.23 14.44
CA LYS A 25 -4.57 -8.09 14.91
C LYS A 25 -3.33 -7.99 14.00
N VAL A 26 -3.50 -7.44 12.80
CA VAL A 26 -2.39 -7.16 11.89
C VAL A 26 -1.67 -5.98 12.52
N ASN A 27 -0.35 -6.08 12.67
CA ASN A 27 0.47 -5.00 13.18
C ASN A 27 0.51 -3.86 12.13
N GLY A 28 -0.56 -3.07 12.09
CA GLY A 28 -0.76 -2.02 11.08
C GLY A 28 0.34 -0.95 11.15
N ALA A 29 0.92 -0.72 12.33
CA ALA A 29 2.06 0.16 12.50
C ALA A 29 3.32 -0.38 11.81
N ALA A 30 3.64 -1.67 12.00
CA ALA A 30 4.75 -2.32 11.30
C ALA A 30 4.55 -2.36 9.78
N THR A 31 3.33 -2.69 9.31
CA THR A 31 3.02 -2.68 7.88
C THR A 31 3.13 -1.28 7.28
N ALA A 32 2.59 -0.26 7.95
CA ALA A 32 2.72 1.11 7.48
C ALA A 32 4.18 1.57 7.45
N ALA A 33 4.98 1.21 8.46
CA ALA A 33 6.40 1.52 8.49
C ALA A 33 7.17 0.88 7.32
N LEU A 34 6.82 -0.36 6.97
CA LEU A 34 7.40 -1.06 5.81
C LEU A 34 7.02 -0.38 4.49
N LEU A 35 5.74 -0.04 4.30
CA LEU A 35 5.26 0.63 3.09
C LEU A 35 5.94 2.00 2.90
N ILE A 36 6.10 2.77 3.98
CA ILE A 36 6.82 4.05 3.94
C ILE A 36 8.27 3.85 3.50
N LYS A 37 8.96 2.83 4.03
CA LYS A 37 10.34 2.51 3.65
C LYS A 37 10.44 2.20 2.16
N MET A 38 9.61 1.30 1.64
CA MET A 38 9.62 0.91 0.23
C MET A 38 9.33 2.11 -0.69
N ALA A 39 8.32 2.92 -0.36
CA ALA A 39 7.99 4.11 -1.13
C ALA A 39 9.14 5.13 -1.14
N ALA A 40 9.79 5.35 0.02
CA ALA A 40 10.94 6.25 0.12
C ALA A 40 12.12 5.76 -0.74
N GLU A 41 12.39 4.46 -0.76
CA GLU A 41 13.44 3.86 -1.61
C GLU A 41 13.14 4.07 -3.11
N LEU A 42 11.91 3.80 -3.55
CA LEU A 42 11.48 4.00 -4.94
C LEU A 42 11.58 5.47 -5.39
N LEU A 43 11.13 6.40 -4.54
CA LEU A 43 11.14 7.83 -4.83
C LEU A 43 12.54 8.44 -4.73
N THR A 44 13.44 7.82 -3.97
CA THR A 44 14.86 8.22 -3.93
C THR A 44 15.59 7.76 -5.19
N ALA A 45 15.35 6.51 -5.60
CA ALA A 45 15.93 5.93 -6.81
C ALA A 45 15.43 6.60 -8.10
N SER A 46 14.19 7.10 -8.11
CA SER A 46 13.58 7.75 -9.29
C SER A 46 13.20 9.21 -9.03
N PRO A 47 14.07 10.17 -9.41
CA PRO A 47 13.76 11.60 -9.34
C PRO A 47 12.55 12.01 -10.19
N THR A 48 12.25 11.29 -11.28
CA THR A 48 11.11 11.58 -12.16
C THR A 48 9.79 11.23 -11.48
N LEU A 49 9.70 10.08 -10.80
CA LEU A 49 8.52 9.71 -10.01
C LEU A 49 8.28 10.70 -8.86
N ARG A 50 9.35 11.11 -8.18
CA ARG A 50 9.28 12.12 -7.12
C ARG A 50 8.72 13.45 -7.63
N LYS A 51 9.19 13.92 -8.80
CA LYS A 51 8.64 15.12 -9.46
C LYS A 51 7.18 14.95 -9.87
N LYS A 52 6.80 13.81 -10.45
CA LYS A 52 5.40 13.52 -10.83
C LYS A 52 4.45 13.52 -9.63
N ALA A 53 4.94 13.11 -8.46
CA ALA A 53 4.18 13.13 -7.21
C ALA A 53 4.20 14.51 -6.51
N ASN A 54 4.87 15.53 -7.07
CA ASN A 54 5.10 16.83 -6.43
C ASN A 54 5.73 16.73 -5.03
N LEU A 55 6.62 15.75 -4.84
CA LEU A 55 7.30 15.52 -3.57
C LEU A 55 8.71 16.10 -3.58
N THR A 56 9.13 16.62 -2.44
CA THR A 56 10.47 17.17 -2.21
C THR A 56 11.32 16.20 -1.38
N LEU A 57 12.61 16.51 -1.23
CA LEU A 57 13.49 15.78 -0.31
C LEU A 57 13.07 15.99 1.16
N MET A 58 12.43 17.11 1.49
CA MET A 58 11.88 17.35 2.83
C MET A 58 10.71 16.41 3.14
N ASP A 59 9.86 16.12 2.15
CA ASP A 59 8.73 15.20 2.35
C ASP A 59 9.21 13.77 2.61
N LEU A 60 10.29 13.34 1.94
CA LEU A 60 10.93 12.06 2.23
C LEU A 60 11.48 12.00 3.65
N ALA A 61 12.16 13.07 4.11
CA ALA A 61 12.66 13.15 5.48
C ALA A 61 11.53 13.18 6.53
N ALA A 62 10.41 13.84 6.23
CA ALA A 62 9.23 13.84 7.07
C ALA A 62 8.59 12.44 7.15
N ALA A 63 8.46 11.74 6.02
CA ALA A 63 7.98 10.36 5.97
C ALA A 63 8.85 9.43 6.83
N ASP A 64 10.17 9.61 6.82
CA ASP A 64 11.08 8.83 7.65
C ASP A 64 10.91 9.08 9.16
N LYS A 65 10.57 10.31 9.56
CA LYS A 65 10.20 10.62 10.95
C LYS A 65 8.92 9.89 11.36
N VAL A 66 7.91 9.87 10.50
CA VAL A 66 6.65 9.14 10.73
C VAL A 66 6.91 7.64 10.85
N ARG A 67 7.73 7.08 9.95
CA ARG A 67 8.14 5.66 10.01
C ARG A 67 8.77 5.29 11.35
N LYS A 68 9.72 6.10 11.84
CA LYS A 68 10.34 5.89 13.16
C LYS A 68 9.32 6.01 14.29
N GLY A 69 8.38 6.94 14.19
CA GLY A 69 7.28 7.09 15.16
C GLY A 69 6.32 5.90 15.19
N LEU A 70 6.06 5.27 14.04
CA LEU A 70 5.23 4.06 13.96
C LEU A 70 5.91 2.85 14.59
N LEU A 71 7.21 2.67 14.38
CA LEU A 71 7.97 1.57 15.00
C LEU A 71 7.96 1.66 16.53
N LYS A 72 8.18 2.86 17.09
CA LYS A 72 8.15 3.08 18.55
C LYS A 72 6.79 2.85 19.21
N LYS A 73 5.70 2.86 18.44
CA LYS A 73 4.32 2.60 18.92
C LYS A 73 3.89 1.15 18.71
N ALA A 74 4.70 0.37 17.99
CA ALA A 74 4.43 -1.02 17.68
C ALA A 74 5.06 -1.99 18.70
N ASP A 75 6.06 -1.51 19.45
CA ASP A 75 6.61 -2.11 20.67
C ASP A 75 5.73 -1.77 21.89
#